data_AF-A0A3M2XZ99-F1
#
_entry.id   AF-A0A3M2XZ99-F1
#
_cell.length_a   1.000
_cell.length_b   1.000
_cell.length_c   1.000
_cell.angle_alpha   90.00
_cell.angle_beta   90.00
_cell.angle_gamma   90.00
#
_symmetry.space_group_name_H-M   'P 1'
#
loop_
_entity.id
_entity.type
_entity.pdbx_description
1 polymer ?
#
loop_
_entity_poly.entity_id
_entity_poly.type
_entity_poly.pdbx_seq_one_letter_code
_entity_poly.pdbx_strand_id
1 'polypeptide(L)'
;MGQGIEFDYCCVHAALALREDGYETIMVNCNPETVSTDYDTSDRLYFEPVTLEDVLEIVRVEKPKGVIVQYGGQTPLKLAR
;
A
#
# COMPACT_ATOMS: atom_id res chain seq x y z
N MET A 1 1.87 19.03 -5.37
CA MET A 1 1.86 19.32 -3.92
C MET A 1 0.44 19.06 -3.42
N GLY A 2 0.24 18.16 -2.47
CA GLY A 2 -1.09 17.69 -2.03
C GLY A 2 -1.20 16.18 -1.75
N GLN A 3 -0.09 15.43 -1.81
CA GLN A 3 0.01 14.07 -1.28
C GLN A 3 1.03 14.11 -0.13
N GLY A 4 0.54 14.41 1.07
CA GLY A 4 1.36 14.52 2.28
C GLY A 4 1.30 13.26 3.13
N ILE A 5 1.82 13.39 4.36
CA ILE A 5 1.89 12.34 5.38
C ILE A 5 0.50 11.81 5.80
N GLU A 6 -0.58 12.55 5.52
CA GLU A 6 -1.93 12.15 5.89
C GLU A 6 -2.36 10.85 5.18
N PHE A 7 -1.92 10.65 3.93
CA PHE A 7 -2.19 9.43 3.18
C PHE A 7 -1.36 8.25 3.70
N ASP A 8 -0.12 8.52 4.10
CA ASP A 8 0.74 7.50 4.73
C ASP A 8 0.10 6.98 6.02
N TYR A 9 -0.39 7.89 6.86
CA TYR A 9 -1.12 7.56 8.08
C TYR A 9 -2.33 6.65 7.81
N CYS A 10 -3.13 6.95 6.80
CA CYS A 10 -4.26 6.09 6.40
C CYS A 10 -3.82 4.69 5.96
N CYS A 11 -2.73 4.59 5.18
CA CYS A 11 -2.17 3.30 4.76
C CYS A 11 -1.67 2.47 5.95
N VAL A 12 -0.95 3.08 6.88
CA VAL A 12 -0.45 2.43 8.10
C VAL A 12 -1.63 1.87 8.91
N HIS A 13 -2.65 2.69 9.17
CA HIS A 13 -3.81 2.24 9.95
C HIS A 13 -4.60 1.12 9.26
N ALA A 14 -4.66 1.11 7.93
CA ALA A 14 -5.29 0.02 7.20
C ALA A 14 -4.53 -1.29 7.35
N ALA A 15 -3.20 -1.26 7.23
CA ALA A 15 -2.36 -2.44 7.43
C ALA A 15 -2.49 -2.96 8.87
N LEU A 16 -2.39 -2.08 9.87
CA LEU A 16 -2.52 -2.49 11.27
C LEU A 16 -3.89 -3.11 11.57
N ALA A 17 -4.98 -2.47 11.15
CA ALA A 17 -6.33 -2.97 11.40
C ALA A 17 -6.62 -4.29 10.68
N LEU A 18 -6.21 -4.42 9.41
CA LEU A 18 -6.40 -5.67 8.66
C LEU A 18 -5.57 -6.81 9.23
N ARG A 19 -4.36 -6.52 9.71
CA ARG A 19 -3.51 -7.52 10.39
C ARG A 19 -4.16 -7.98 11.71
N GLU A 20 -4.74 -7.07 12.48
CA GLU A 20 -5.53 -7.41 13.69
C GLU A 20 -6.78 -8.26 13.37
N ASP A 21 -7.43 -8.00 12.23
CA ASP A 21 -8.56 -8.78 11.72
C ASP A 21 -8.14 -10.14 11.11
N GLY A 22 -6.85 -10.47 11.10
CA GLY A 22 -6.31 -11.76 10.65
C GLY A 22 -6.04 -11.87 9.15
N TYR A 23 -5.96 -10.75 8.44
CA TYR A 23 -5.51 -10.71 7.05
C TYR A 23 -3.98 -10.64 6.97
N GLU A 24 -3.43 -11.29 5.94
CA GLU A 24 -2.05 -11.03 5.52
C GLU A 24 -2.00 -9.71 4.75
N THR A 25 -1.20 -8.78 5.24
CA THR A 25 -1.12 -7.40 4.77
C THR A 25 0.11 -7.17 3.90
N ILE A 26 -0.13 -6.60 2.73
CA ILE A 26 0.91 -6.32 1.73
C ILE A 26 0.92 -4.82 1.45
N MET A 27 2.03 -4.15 1.75
CA MET A 27 2.23 -2.74 1.46
C MET A 27 3.03 -2.55 0.17
N VAL A 28 2.60 -1.63 -0.69
CA VAL A 28 3.33 -1.19 -1.88
C VAL A 28 3.50 0.32 -1.82
N ASN A 29 4.73 0.78 -1.57
CA ASN A 29 5.08 2.19 -1.51
C ASN A 29 6.59 2.36 -1.71
N CYS A 30 7.02 3.49 -2.28
CA CYS A 30 8.42 3.78 -2.58
C CYS A 30 8.97 5.01 -1.86
N ASN A 31 8.22 5.60 -0.92
CA ASN A 31 8.66 6.78 -0.19
C ASN A 31 9.52 6.37 1.04
N PRO A 32 10.84 6.59 1.05
CA PRO A 32 11.70 6.14 2.13
C PRO A 32 11.50 6.89 3.46
N GLU A 33 10.79 8.03 3.44
CA GLU A 33 10.58 8.87 4.62
C GLU A 33 9.30 8.51 5.40
N THR A 34 8.59 7.46 4.97
CA THR A 34 7.25 7.12 5.49
C THR A 34 7.22 5.89 6.39
N VAL A 35 6.23 5.86 7.29
CA VAL A 35 6.06 4.75 8.22
C VAL A 35 5.48 3.53 7.51
N SER A 36 4.71 3.71 6.43
CA SER A 36 4.24 2.56 5.62
C SER A 36 5.38 1.75 5.00
N THR A 37 6.55 2.34 4.78
CA THR A 37 7.73 1.63 4.25
C THR A 37 8.62 1.03 5.34
N ASP A 38 8.18 1.02 6.60
CA ASP A 38 8.79 0.23 7.64
C ASP A 38 8.34 -1.24 7.52
N TYR A 39 9.28 -2.18 7.67
CA TYR A 39 9.00 -3.62 7.63
C TYR A 39 8.09 -4.07 8.77
N ASP A 40 8.00 -3.32 9.87
CA ASP A 40 7.14 -3.66 11.01
C ASP A 40 5.65 -3.32 10.77
N THR A 41 5.36 -2.49 9.75
CA THR A 41 4.00 -1.99 9.47
C THR A 41 3.08 -3.04 8.82
N SER A 42 3.64 -3.90 7.96
CA SER A 42 2.88 -4.89 7.17
C SER A 42 3.61 -6.22 7.15
N ASP A 43 2.89 -7.33 6.91
CA ASP A 43 3.52 -8.66 6.83
C ASP A 43 4.51 -8.75 5.66
N ARG A 44 4.22 -8.02 4.57
CA ARG A 44 5.08 -7.96 3.38
C ARG A 44 5.13 -6.55 2.83
N LEU A 45 6.34 -6.06 2.55
CA LEU A 45 6.59 -4.76 1.95
C LEU A 45 7.24 -4.91 0.58
N TYR A 46 6.63 -4.31 -0.44
CA TYR A 46 7.22 -4.10 -1.75
C TYR A 46 7.63 -2.63 -1.87
N PHE A 47 8.93 -2.38 -1.81
CA PHE A 47 9.49 -1.04 -2.01
C PHE A 47 9.61 -0.74 -3.51
N GLU A 48 8.46 -0.66 -4.17
CA GLU A 48 8.35 -0.52 -5.63
C GLU A 48 7.55 0.73 -6.00
N PRO A 49 7.77 1.31 -7.19
CA PRO A 49 6.96 2.43 -7.67
C PRO A 49 5.47 2.06 -7.72
N VAL A 50 4.59 2.99 -7.33
CA VAL A 50 3.13 2.79 -7.38
C VAL A 50 2.62 3.07 -8.80
N THR A 51 3.06 2.26 -9.77
CA THR A 51 2.59 2.29 -11.16
C THR A 51 1.69 1.09 -11.46
N LEU A 52 0.95 1.14 -12.58
CA LEU A 52 0.08 0.04 -12.96
C LEU A 52 0.87 -1.25 -13.23
N GLU A 53 2.02 -1.15 -13.90
CA GLU A 53 2.85 -2.29 -14.27
C GLU A 53 3.39 -3.00 -13.04
N ASP A 54 4.02 -2.25 -12.14
CA ASP A 54 4.60 -2.79 -10.90
C ASP A 54 3.52 -3.43 -10.00
N VAL A 55 2.38 -2.75 -9.85
CA VAL A 55 1.25 -3.27 -9.06
C VAL A 55 0.67 -4.54 -9.68
N LEU A 56 0.55 -4.62 -11.01
CA LEU A 56 0.04 -5.82 -11.68
C LEU A 56 0.99 -7.00 -11.53
N GLU A 57 2.31 -6.78 -11.57
CA GLU A 57 3.28 -7.84 -11.34
C GLU A 57 3.21 -8.39 -9.90
N ILE A 58 3.05 -7.52 -8.90
CA ILE A 58 2.84 -7.92 -7.51
C ILE A 58 1.53 -8.71 -7.37
N VAL A 59 0.42 -8.20 -7.92
CA VAL A 59 -0.90 -8.87 -7.90
C VAL A 59 -0.85 -10.22 -8.60
N ARG A 60 -0.07 -10.37 -9.68
CA ARG A 60 0.08 -11.63 -10.42
C ARG A 60 0.70 -12.73 -9.55
N VAL A 61 1.68 -12.38 -8.72
CA VAL A 61 2.39 -13.31 -7.84
C VAL A 61 1.59 -13.57 -6.56
N GLU A 62 1.14 -12.50 -5.89
CA GLU A 62 0.50 -12.57 -4.58
C GLU A 62 -0.98 -12.99 -4.63
N LYS A 63 -1.67 -12.69 -5.74
CA LYS A 63 -3.10 -12.95 -5.94
C LYS A 63 -3.95 -12.56 -4.72
N PRO A 64 -3.87 -11.27 -4.27
CA PRO A 64 -4.52 -10.83 -3.05
C PRO A 64 -6.03 -10.95 -3.14
N LYS A 65 -6.68 -11.16 -1.98
CA LYS A 65 -8.15 -11.20 -1.87
C LYS A 65 -8.80 -9.87 -2.26
N GLY A 66 -8.11 -8.76 -1.99
CA GLY A 66 -8.59 -7.42 -2.31
C GLY A 66 -7.43 -6.42 -2.32
N VAL A 67 -7.64 -5.28 -2.96
CA VAL A 67 -6.65 -4.20 -3.07
C VAL A 67 -7.33 -2.89 -2.66
N ILE A 68 -6.71 -2.16 -1.73
CA ILE A 68 -7.16 -0.84 -1.29
C ILE A 68 -6.38 0.21 -2.07
N VAL A 69 -7.10 1.02 -2.85
CA VAL A 69 -6.55 2.06 -3.72
C VAL A 69 -6.95 3.48 -3.27
N GLN A 70 -7.80 3.57 -2.26
CA GLN A 70 -8.43 4.82 -1.81
C GLN A 70 -7.55 5.61 -0.83
N TYR A 71 -6.58 4.95 -0.18
CA TYR A 71 -5.86 5.53 0.97
C TYR A 71 -4.52 6.18 0.60
N GLY A 72 -3.90 5.82 -0.52
CA GLY A 72 -2.66 6.47 -0.99
C GLY A 72 -2.91 7.75 -1.81
N GLY A 73 -4.13 8.30 -1.77
CA GLY A 73 -4.56 9.49 -2.49
C GLY A 73 -4.60 9.34 -4.03
N GLN A 74 -4.19 10.38 -4.78
CA GLN A 74 -4.41 10.45 -6.23
C GLN A 74 -3.63 9.42 -7.05
N THR A 75 -2.44 9.01 -6.60
CA THR A 75 -1.61 8.05 -7.33
C THR A 75 -2.31 6.70 -7.52
N PRO A 76 -2.69 5.95 -6.47
CA PRO A 76 -3.41 4.69 -6.63
C PRO A 76 -4.84 4.87 -7.16
N LEU A 77 -5.51 6.00 -6.85
CA LEU A 77 -6.86 6.25 -7.34
C LEU A 77 -6.94 6.37 -8.87
N LYS A 78 -5.87 6.86 -9.52
CA LYS A 78 -5.77 6.92 -10.99
C LYS A 78 -5.56 5.55 -11.62
N LEU A 79 -5.02 4.57 -10.88
CA LEU A 79 -4.81 3.19 -11.36
C LEU A 79 -6.09 2.36 -11.32
N ALA A 80 -7.12 2.80 -10.58
CA ALA A 80 -8.37 2.09 -10.39
C ALA A 80 -9.38 2.24 -11.56
N ARG A 81 -8.97 2.84 -12.68
CA ARG A 81 -9.84 3.14 -13.84
C ARG A 81 -9.63 2.19 -14.99
#